data_AF-A0A926YE64-F1
#
_entry.id   AF-A0A926YE64-F1
#
_cell.length_a   1.000
_cell.length_b   1.000
_cell.length_c   1.000
_cell.angle_alpha   90.00
_cell.angle_beta   90.00
_cell.angle_gamma   90.00
#
_symmetry.space_group_name_H-M   'P 1'
#
loop_
_entity.id
_entity.type
_entity.pdbx_description
1 polymer ?
#
loop_
_entity_poly.entity_id
_entity_poly.type
_entity_poly.pdbx_seq_one_letter_code
_entity_poly.pdbx_strand_id
1 'polypeptide(L)'
;MSKREIEDKFERLDREDVVSVFSGQILLNNRTFTISEFIASMLPIIRERTQNWTVEKDYWFGKGINCKILQPGKNWQKGKVRITLEFCPETLEVEETPATEPAAGEESSPLDEIRQMKI
;
A
#
# COMPACT_ATOMS: atom_id res chain seq x y z
N MET A 1 -31.06 4.01 11.01
CA MET A 1 -29.74 4.60 10.72
C MET A 1 -28.83 3.46 10.28
N SER A 2 -28.61 3.32 8.98
CA SER A 2 -27.74 2.28 8.42
C SER A 2 -26.31 2.81 8.39
N LYS A 3 -25.40 2.23 9.17
CA LYS A 3 -23.96 2.45 8.97
C LYS A 3 -23.68 2.01 7.52
N ARG A 4 -23.18 2.92 6.69
CA ARG A 4 -22.58 2.51 5.42
C ARG A 4 -21.35 1.71 5.80
N GLU A 5 -21.30 0.44 5.44
CA GLU A 5 -20.04 -0.31 5.44
C GLU A 5 -19.15 0.41 4.42
N ILE A 6 -18.14 1.12 4.91
CA ILE A 6 -17.06 1.59 4.07
C ILE A 6 -16.30 0.32 3.69
N GLU A 7 -16.40 -0.07 2.42
CA GLU A 7 -15.70 -1.23 1.91
C GLU A 7 -14.20 -0.91 1.91
N ASP A 8 -13.41 -1.67 2.67
CA ASP A 8 -11.96 -1.50 2.73
C ASP A 8 -11.38 -1.78 1.33
N LYS A 9 -10.95 -0.71 0.66
CA LYS A 9 -10.39 -0.79 -0.69
C LYS A 9 -8.90 -1.09 -0.63
N PHE A 10 -8.57 -2.37 -0.56
CA PHE A 10 -7.19 -2.84 -0.64
C PHE A 10 -6.66 -2.77 -2.08
N GLU A 11 -5.51 -2.10 -2.24
CA GLU A 11 -4.78 -2.00 -3.49
C GLU A 11 -3.40 -2.65 -3.36
N ARG A 12 -2.95 -3.31 -4.43
CA ARG A 12 -1.68 -4.02 -4.48
C ARG A 12 -0.49 -3.05 -4.40
N LEU A 13 0.47 -3.38 -3.54
CA LEU A 13 1.76 -2.68 -3.47
C LEU A 13 2.80 -3.26 -4.43
N ASP A 14 3.65 -2.37 -4.95
CA ASP A 14 4.83 -2.66 -5.76
C ASP A 14 6.09 -2.86 -4.92
N ARG A 15 7.15 -3.37 -5.55
CA ARG A 15 8.36 -3.80 -4.82
C ARG A 15 9.07 -2.68 -4.07
N GLU A 16 9.03 -1.49 -4.63
CA GLU A 16 9.75 -0.34 -4.09
C GLU A 16 8.88 0.52 -3.17
N ASP A 17 7.60 0.16 -3.01
CA ASP A 17 6.74 0.80 -2.02
C ASP A 17 7.27 0.53 -0.63
N VAL A 18 7.30 1.58 0.18
CA VAL A 18 7.80 1.56 1.55
C VAL A 18 6.62 1.47 2.50
N VAL A 19 6.63 0.45 3.34
CA VAL A 19 5.65 0.26 4.41
C VAL A 19 6.30 0.57 5.74
N SER A 20 5.59 1.29 6.60
CA SER A 20 5.96 1.50 7.99
C SER A 20 4.89 0.93 8.91
N VAL A 21 5.25 0.04 9.82
CA VAL A 21 4.34 -0.59 10.79
C VAL A 21 4.62 -0.11 12.20
N PHE A 22 3.56 0.16 12.97
CA PHE A 22 3.67 0.67 14.34
C PHE A 22 4.00 -0.44 15.36
N SER A 23 3.48 -1.65 15.13
CA SER A 23 3.68 -2.84 15.97
C SER A 23 3.37 -4.11 15.17
N GLY A 24 3.54 -5.29 15.78
CA GLY A 24 3.15 -6.57 15.16
C GLY A 24 4.06 -7.02 14.03
N GLN A 25 5.35 -6.66 14.07
CA GLN A 25 6.33 -7.13 13.11
C GLN A 25 6.36 -8.66 13.09
N ILE A 26 6.29 -9.26 11.89
CA ILE A 26 6.30 -10.72 11.72
C ILE A 26 7.66 -11.28 11.28
N LEU A 27 8.39 -10.55 10.43
CA LEU A 27 9.58 -11.05 9.73
C LEU A 27 10.80 -10.13 9.87
N LEU A 28 10.60 -8.83 9.71
CA LEU A 28 11.65 -7.82 9.77
C LEU A 28 11.72 -7.17 11.15
N ASN A 29 12.92 -6.93 11.65
CA ASN A 29 13.11 -6.20 12.91
C ASN A 29 12.85 -4.69 12.74
N ASN A 30 13.05 -4.16 11.53
CA ASN A 30 12.82 -2.76 11.23
C ASN A 30 11.33 -2.48 11.07
N ARG A 31 10.88 -1.32 11.55
CA ARG A 31 9.49 -0.86 11.38
C ARG A 31 9.19 -0.41 9.97
N THR A 32 10.20 0.06 9.25
CA THR A 32 10.09 0.60 7.91
C THR A 32 10.88 -0.29 6.96
N PHE A 33 10.24 -0.71 5.88
CA PHE A 33 10.82 -1.61 4.89
C PHE A 33 10.10 -1.49 3.56
N THR A 34 10.82 -1.79 2.49
CA THR A 34 10.25 -1.99 1.16
C THR A 34 9.57 -3.35 1.05
N ILE A 35 8.62 -3.47 0.12
CA ILE A 35 8.02 -4.78 -0.20
C ILE A 35 9.09 -5.78 -0.69
N SER A 36 10.12 -5.30 -1.38
CA SER A 36 11.27 -6.12 -1.81
C SER A 36 12.02 -6.73 -0.62
N GLU A 37 12.34 -5.95 0.42
CA GLU A 37 13.01 -6.42 1.63
C GLU A 37 12.14 -7.43 2.41
N PHE A 38 10.83 -7.17 2.48
CA PHE A 38 9.88 -8.10 3.09
C PHE A 38 9.88 -9.46 2.37
N ILE A 39 9.77 -9.44 1.04
CA ILE A 39 9.82 -10.65 0.20
C ILE A 39 11.15 -11.39 0.35
N ALA A 40 12.28 -10.66 0.33
CA ALA A 40 13.63 -11.23 0.48
C ALA A 40 13.82 -11.91 1.84
N SER A 41 13.16 -11.40 2.89
CA SER A 41 13.21 -11.98 4.23
C SER A 41 12.27 -13.18 4.41
N MET A 42 11.14 -13.18 3.71
CA MET A 42 10.18 -14.29 3.74
C MET A 42 10.66 -15.52 2.96
N LEU A 43 11.31 -15.31 1.82
CA LEU A 43 11.81 -16.38 0.93
C LEU A 43 12.65 -17.46 1.64
N PRO A 44 13.72 -17.14 2.41
CA PRO A 44 14.55 -18.15 3.06
C PRO A 44 13.75 -19.00 4.06
N ILE A 45 12.80 -18.39 4.79
CA ILE A 45 11.97 -19.08 5.77
C ILE A 45 11.06 -20.10 5.09
N ILE A 46 10.42 -19.73 3.98
CA ILE A 46 9.55 -20.64 3.23
C ILE A 46 10.38 -21.73 2.56
N ARG A 47 11.58 -21.40 2.06
CA ARG A 47 12.50 -22.37 1.46
C ARG A 47 12.96 -23.43 2.46
N GLU A 48 13.29 -23.04 3.68
CA GLU A 48 13.69 -23.98 4.74
C GLU A 48 12.56 -24.95 5.13
N ARG A 49 11.31 -24.47 5.15
CA ARG A 49 10.13 -25.29 5.49
C ARG A 49 9.60 -26.15 4.35
N THR A 50 10.03 -25.89 3.12
CA THR A 50 9.50 -26.55 1.93
C THR A 50 10.49 -27.57 1.39
N GLN A 51 10.14 -28.85 1.46
CA GLN A 51 10.92 -29.90 0.78
C GLN A 51 10.87 -29.71 -0.74
N ASN A 52 11.95 -30.12 -1.42
CA ASN A 52 12.07 -30.12 -2.89
C ASN A 52 11.86 -28.72 -3.50
N TRP A 53 12.63 -27.72 -3.07
CA TRP A 53 12.60 -26.39 -3.67
C TRP A 53 12.94 -26.44 -5.17
N THR A 54 12.16 -25.75 -6.00
CA THR A 54 12.35 -25.72 -7.47
C THR A 54 12.37 -24.27 -7.95
N VAL A 55 12.94 -24.05 -9.14
CA VAL A 55 12.96 -22.72 -9.79
C VAL A 55 11.54 -22.17 -10.00
N GLU A 56 10.55 -23.04 -10.23
CA GLU A 56 9.15 -22.60 -10.36
C GLU A 56 8.58 -22.06 -9.03
N LYS A 57 9.03 -22.60 -7.88
CA LYS A 57 8.63 -22.09 -6.56
C LYS A 57 9.18 -20.69 -6.30
N ASP A 58 10.35 -20.33 -6.84
CA ASP A 58 10.88 -18.96 -6.74
C ASP A 58 9.97 -17.93 -7.44
N TYR A 59 9.18 -18.34 -8.44
CA TYR A 59 8.32 -17.42 -9.17
C TYR A 59 7.18 -16.84 -8.33
N TRP A 60 6.78 -17.49 -7.23
CA TRP A 60 5.86 -16.91 -6.25
C TRP A 60 6.33 -15.57 -5.69
N PHE A 61 7.65 -15.40 -5.58
CA PHE A 61 8.31 -14.22 -5.03
C PHE A 61 8.89 -13.33 -6.13
N GLY A 62 8.53 -13.57 -7.39
CA GLY A 62 9.13 -12.96 -8.58
C GLY A 62 8.09 -12.56 -9.63
N LYS A 63 8.15 -13.22 -10.79
CA LYS A 63 7.31 -12.98 -11.97
C LYS A 63 5.90 -13.58 -11.89
N GLY A 64 5.59 -14.31 -10.83
CA GLY A 64 4.35 -15.05 -10.63
C GLY A 64 4.34 -16.42 -11.30
N ILE A 65 3.53 -17.32 -10.75
CA ILE A 65 3.28 -18.66 -11.29
C ILE A 65 2.03 -18.65 -12.19
N ASN A 66 1.99 -19.51 -13.21
CA ASN A 66 0.81 -19.65 -14.05
C ASN A 66 -0.34 -20.31 -13.27
N CYS A 67 -1.54 -19.77 -13.39
CA CYS A 67 -2.71 -20.31 -12.69
C CYS A 67 -4.00 -20.11 -13.52
N LYS A 68 -5.10 -20.64 -12.99
CA LYS A 68 -6.45 -20.23 -13.38
C LYS A 68 -7.20 -19.80 -12.13
N ILE A 69 -7.97 -18.73 -12.22
CA ILE A 69 -8.85 -18.26 -11.15
C ILE A 69 -10.31 -18.46 -11.55
N LEU A 70 -11.16 -18.77 -10.57
CA LEU A 70 -12.62 -18.79 -10.72
C LEU A 70 -13.18 -17.89 -9.63
N GLN A 71 -13.81 -16.79 -10.03
CA GLN A 71 -14.52 -15.89 -9.12
C GLN A 71 -16.03 -16.17 -9.19
N PRO A 72 -16.79 -15.97 -8.10
CA PRO A 72 -18.25 -16.08 -8.15
C PRO A 72 -18.84 -15.26 -9.30
N GLY A 73 -19.73 -15.88 -10.08
CA GLY A 73 -20.37 -15.24 -11.24
C GLY A 73 -19.48 -15.06 -12.48
N LYS A 74 -18.25 -15.58 -12.49
CA LYS A 74 -17.33 -15.53 -13.65
C LYS A 74 -16.91 -16.92 -14.12
N ASN A 75 -16.32 -16.98 -15.31
CA ASN A 75 -15.70 -18.19 -15.86
C ASN A 75 -14.24 -18.33 -15.42
N TRP A 76 -13.67 -19.53 -15.57
CA TRP A 76 -12.24 -19.76 -15.35
C TRP A 76 -11.37 -18.85 -16.23
N GLN A 77 -10.50 -18.07 -15.60
CA GLN A 77 -9.57 -17.17 -16.29
C GLN A 77 -8.13 -17.61 -16.05
N LYS A 78 -7.35 -17.82 -17.12
CA LYS A 78 -5.90 -18.06 -17.03
C LYS A 78 -5.18 -16.75 -16.68
N GLY A 79 -4.16 -16.85 -15.85
CA GLY A 79 -3.35 -15.70 -15.43
C GLY A 79 -2.11 -16.11 -14.65
N LYS A 80 -1.60 -15.18 -13.84
CA LYS A 80 -0.50 -15.43 -12.91
C LYS A 80 -0.82 -14.90 -11.52
N VAL A 81 -0.27 -15.56 -10.50
CA VAL A 81 -0.31 -15.10 -9.10
C VAL A 81 1.10 -15.01 -8.52
N ARG A 82 1.32 -14.03 -7.65
CA ARG A 82 2.56 -13.82 -6.88
C ARG A 82 2.21 -13.35 -5.48
N ILE A 83 3.12 -13.50 -4.54
CA ILE A 83 2.96 -12.96 -3.18
C ILE A 83 3.42 -11.50 -3.16
N THR A 84 2.61 -10.65 -2.54
CA THR A 84 2.85 -9.22 -2.32
C THR A 84 1.93 -8.74 -1.19
N LEU A 85 2.10 -7.51 -0.72
CA LEU A 85 1.18 -6.90 0.24
C LEU A 85 0.14 -6.02 -0.49
N GLU A 86 -0.99 -5.81 0.18
CA GLU A 86 -2.02 -4.86 -0.22
C GLU A 86 -2.18 -3.80 0.87
N PHE A 87 -2.61 -2.61 0.48
CA PHE A 87 -2.80 -1.46 1.36
C PHE A 87 -4.18 -0.86 1.16
N CYS A 88 -4.88 -0.60 2.25
CA CYS A 88 -6.11 0.17 2.27
C CYS A 88 -5.82 1.52 2.93
N PRO A 89 -5.87 2.64 2.20
CA PRO A 89 -5.75 3.97 2.79
C PRO A 89 -6.90 4.23 3.77
N GLU A 90 -6.64 4.96 4.84
CA GLU A 90 -7.69 5.49 5.70
C GLU A 90 -8.50 6.53 4.90
N THR A 91 -9.83 6.39 4.89
CA THR A 91 -10.71 7.42 4.36
C THR A 91 -10.78 8.54 5.38
N LEU A 92 -10.00 9.61 5.17
CA LEU A 92 -10.21 10.85 5.91
C LEU A 92 -11.59 11.39 5.49
N GLU A 93 -12.57 11.36 6.40
CA GLU A 93 -13.76 12.18 6.27
C GLU A 93 -13.29 13.64 6.32
N VAL A 94 -13.01 14.22 5.16
CA VAL A 94 -12.90 15.66 5.04
C VAL A 94 -14.31 16.17 5.32
N GLU A 95 -14.59 16.57 6.56
CA GLU A 95 -15.65 17.54 6.76
C GLU A 95 -15.25 18.75 5.92
N GLU A 96 -15.87 18.88 4.75
CA GLU A 96 -15.93 20.14 4.05
C GLU A 96 -16.63 21.12 5.01
N THR A 97 -15.88 21.71 5.93
CA THR A 97 -16.27 22.99 6.51
C THR A 97 -16.54 23.88 5.31
N PRO A 98 -17.79 24.36 5.10
CA PRO A 98 -18.08 25.20 3.97
C PRO A 98 -17.08 26.34 4.02
N ALA A 99 -16.35 26.51 2.92
CA ALA A 99 -15.46 27.64 2.74
C ALA A 99 -16.30 28.89 3.08
N THR A 100 -16.09 29.42 4.28
CA THR A 100 -16.55 30.76 4.60
C THR A 100 -15.72 31.62 3.67
N GLU A 101 -16.37 32.18 2.65
CA GLU A 101 -15.79 33.19 1.78
C GLU A 101 -15.02 34.16 2.67
N PRO A 102 -13.72 34.40 2.44
CA PRO A 102 -13.05 35.48 3.14
C PRO A 102 -13.75 36.76 2.71
N ALA A 103 -14.51 37.34 3.64
CA ALA A 103 -14.95 38.71 3.56
C ALA A 103 -13.72 39.54 3.18
N ALA A 104 -13.84 40.29 2.08
CA ALA A 104 -12.79 41.14 1.55
C ALA A 104 -12.24 42.02 2.69
N GLY A 105 -11.06 41.65 3.17
CA GLY A 105 -10.30 42.30 4.21
C GLY A 105 -8.86 41.87 3.99
N GLU A 106 -8.05 42.81 3.54
CA GLU A 106 -6.66 42.65 3.17
C GLU A 106 -5.87 42.04 4.34
N GLU A 107 -5.51 40.76 4.24
CA GLU A 107 -4.43 40.20 5.06
C GLU A 107 -3.33 39.76 4.10
N SER A 108 -2.24 40.54 4.11
CA SER A 108 -1.04 40.31 3.33
C SER A 108 -0.60 38.85 3.45
N SER A 109 -0.43 38.19 2.30
CA SER A 109 0.05 36.81 2.26
C SER A 109 1.38 36.72 3.03
N PRO A 110 1.56 35.75 3.93
CA PRO A 110 2.82 35.57 4.66
C PRO A 110 4.03 35.34 3.75
N LEU A 111 3.81 34.99 2.47
CA LEU A 111 4.85 34.90 1.45
C LEU A 111 5.26 36.28 0.88
N ASP A 112 4.41 37.30 0.97
CA ASP A 112 4.70 38.64 0.49
C ASP A 112 5.61 39.40 1.45
N GLU A 113 5.55 39.15 2.76
CA GLU A 113 6.52 39.70 3.74
C GLU A 113 7.96 39.26 3.44
N ILE A 114 8.14 38.00 3.04
CA ILE A 114 9.46 37.42 2.73
C ILE A 114 10.04 38.00 1.43
N ARG A 115 9.17 38.30 0.45
CA ARG A 115 9.58 38.94 -0.81
C ARG A 115 10.01 40.39 -0.62
N GLN A 116 9.48 41.05 0.41
CA GLN A 116 9.81 42.43 0.77
C GLN A 116 11.10 42.52 1.60
N MET A 117 11.56 41.43 2.21
CA MET A 117 12.92 41.32 2.75
C MET A 117 13.94 41.05 1.64
N LYS A 118 14.25 42.09 0.86
CA LYS A 118 15.51 42.16 0.11
C LYS A 118 16.52 42.97 0.94
N ILE A 119 17.62 42.30 1.32
CA ILE A 119 18.90 42.92 1.67
C ILE A 119 19.53 43.48 0.39
#